data_AF-A0A7X6VTM1-F1
#
_entry.id   AF-A0A7X6VTM1-F1
#
_cell.length_a   1.000
_cell.length_b   1.000
_cell.length_c   1.000
_cell.angle_alpha   90.00
_cell.angle_beta   90.00
_cell.angle_gamma   90.00
#
_symmetry.space_group_name_H-M   'P 1'
#
loop_
_entity.id
_entity.type
_entity.pdbx_description
1 polymer ?
#
loop_
_entity_poly.entity_id
_entity_poly.type
_entity_poly.pdbx_seq_one_letter_code
_entity_poly.pdbx_strand_id
1 'polypeptide(L)'
;MMKSKKALVLLLTIIFVISLTAVSNAHEEKPFGTYVTLVDENNNIIHMTATVVHVGDEYISSDNSRYKVVEVIGDTAKCIYLGKEQMPEVSFNEATQSWFFPDDVVPVGGKTKPTVAVYVTHSDESYVPSDGTESKEGNGGIYDVAEAFVERLKSHGFNVIYSTNNHNPHDINAYNRSRKTAANLLKDNPVAIFDIHRDAVPPEQYESNVKGKEVTRIKLVVGRTNPNSKTNLEYAKKIKAVMDKQKPGLSNGIFLGKGDYNQDLSPRAMLIE
;
A
#
# COMPACT_ATOMS: atom_id res chain seq x y z
N MET A 1 -34.95 0.69 -40.75
CA MET A 1 -33.77 -0.03 -40.20
C MET A 1 -32.49 0.83 -40.08
N MET A 2 -32.54 2.16 -40.30
CA MET A 2 -31.35 3.04 -40.31
C MET A 2 -31.23 3.97 -39.09
N LYS A 3 -32.33 4.18 -38.34
CA LYS A 3 -32.35 5.04 -37.14
C LYS A 3 -31.77 4.36 -35.89
N SER A 4 -31.90 3.03 -35.75
CA SER A 4 -31.37 2.29 -34.58
C SER A 4 -29.85 2.15 -34.59
N LYS A 5 -29.22 2.07 -35.78
CA LYS A 5 -27.75 2.00 -35.90
C LYS A 5 -27.06 3.31 -35.53
N LYS A 6 -27.66 4.47 -35.83
CA LYS A 6 -27.12 5.79 -35.43
C LYS A 6 -27.20 6.02 -33.92
N ALA A 7 -28.28 5.57 -33.28
CA ALA A 7 -28.43 5.64 -31.84
C ALA A 7 -27.43 4.72 -31.11
N LEU A 8 -27.19 3.51 -31.63
CA LEU A 8 -26.22 2.58 -31.07
C LEU A 8 -24.77 3.09 -31.20
N VAL A 9 -24.41 3.69 -32.34
CA VAL A 9 -23.09 4.29 -32.56
C VAL A 9 -22.87 5.49 -31.64
N LEU A 10 -23.89 6.34 -31.46
CA LEU A 10 -23.82 7.51 -30.55
C LEU A 10 -23.69 7.08 -29.08
N LEU A 11 -24.41 6.03 -28.68
CA LEU A 11 -24.32 5.48 -27.31
C LEU A 11 -22.94 4.87 -27.04
N LEU A 12 -22.36 4.15 -28.02
CA LEU A 12 -21.01 3.60 -27.94
C LEU A 12 -19.93 4.70 -27.93
N THR A 13 -20.13 5.82 -28.63
CA THR A 13 -19.19 6.95 -28.57
C THR A 13 -19.27 7.68 -27.23
N ILE A 14 -20.47 7.84 -26.65
CA ILE A 14 -20.64 8.44 -25.33
C ILE A 14 -20.02 7.54 -24.23
N ILE A 15 -20.19 6.21 -24.31
CA ILE A 15 -19.54 5.28 -23.37
C ILE A 15 -18.01 5.31 -23.54
N PHE A 16 -17.50 5.42 -24.78
CA PHE A 16 -16.06 5.51 -25.03
C PHE A 16 -15.45 6.83 -24.55
N VAL A 17 -16.19 7.94 -24.66
CA VAL A 17 -15.74 9.27 -24.17
C VAL A 17 -15.81 9.34 -22.64
N ILE A 18 -16.78 8.68 -21.99
CA ILE A 18 -16.85 8.59 -20.52
C ILE A 18 -15.75 7.68 -19.95
N SER A 19 -15.29 6.67 -20.69
CA SER A 19 -14.17 5.83 -20.26
C SER A 19 -12.77 6.48 -20.37
N LEU A 20 -12.66 7.68 -20.96
CA LEU A 20 -11.37 8.38 -21.12
C LEU A 20 -11.10 9.48 -20.09
N THR A 21 -11.99 9.70 -19.13
CA THR A 21 -11.79 10.69 -18.05
C THR A 21 -11.65 10.03 -16.68
N ALA A 22 -10.90 8.91 -16.61
CA ALA A 22 -10.24 8.56 -15.36
C ALA A 22 -9.11 9.57 -15.16
N VAL A 23 -9.46 10.76 -14.66
CA VAL A 23 -8.47 11.69 -14.11
C VAL A 23 -7.79 10.90 -12.98
N SER A 24 -6.54 10.53 -13.20
CA SER A 24 -5.71 9.97 -12.13
C SER A 24 -5.75 10.97 -10.98
N ASN A 25 -6.36 10.60 -9.85
CA ASN A 25 -6.17 11.35 -8.61
C ASN A 25 -4.69 11.17 -8.27
N ALA A 26 -3.89 12.14 -8.69
CA ALA A 26 -2.46 12.04 -8.50
C ALA A 26 -2.16 12.08 -7.01
N HIS A 27 -1.26 11.19 -6.60
CA HIS A 27 -0.78 11.13 -5.23
C HIS A 27 0.18 12.30 -5.00
N GLU A 28 -0.02 13.02 -3.89
CA GLU A 28 0.84 14.13 -3.49
C GLU A 28 1.57 13.73 -2.22
N GLU A 29 2.90 13.79 -2.30
CA GLU A 29 3.80 13.66 -1.15
C GLU A 29 4.32 15.04 -0.73
N LYS A 30 4.61 15.16 0.56
CA LYS A 30 5.29 16.32 1.11
C LYS A 30 6.72 16.40 0.56
N PRO A 31 7.28 17.61 0.38
CA PRO A 31 8.71 17.75 0.11
C PRO A 31 9.57 17.03 1.14
N PHE A 32 10.69 16.44 0.70
CA PHE A 32 11.64 15.76 1.58
C PHE A 32 11.98 16.60 2.82
N GLY A 33 11.98 15.93 3.99
CA GLY A 33 12.23 16.58 5.28
C GLY A 33 11.01 17.27 5.89
N THR A 34 9.84 17.21 5.26
CA THR A 34 8.58 17.67 5.84
C THR A 34 7.56 16.55 5.93
N TYR A 35 6.73 16.57 6.97
CA TYR A 35 5.74 15.53 7.24
C TYR A 35 4.49 16.15 7.85
N VAL A 36 3.41 15.38 7.92
CA VAL A 36 2.18 15.72 8.65
C VAL A 36 2.14 14.93 9.94
N THR A 37 1.83 15.60 11.04
CA THR A 37 1.60 14.99 12.35
C THR A 37 0.10 14.80 12.56
N LEU A 38 -0.34 13.56 12.74
CA LEU A 38 -1.71 13.24 13.14
C LEU A 38 -1.79 13.30 14.66
N VAL A 39 -2.79 14.01 15.18
CA VAL A 39 -3.05 14.13 16.61
C VAL A 39 -4.49 13.73 16.96
N ASP A 40 -4.69 13.13 18.14
CA ASP A 40 -6.01 12.81 18.68
C ASP A 40 -6.72 14.06 19.27
N GLU A 41 -7.91 13.87 19.84
CA GLU A 41 -8.70 14.93 20.47
C GLU A 41 -8.02 15.60 21.68
N ASN A 42 -7.01 14.94 22.26
CA ASN A 42 -6.24 15.44 23.40
C ASN A 42 -4.88 16.03 22.96
N ASN A 43 -4.64 16.15 21.65
CA ASN A 43 -3.37 16.57 21.03
C ASN A 43 -2.19 15.60 21.26
N ASN A 44 -2.46 14.33 21.58
CA ASN A 44 -1.42 13.32 21.55
C ASN A 44 -1.08 12.98 20.10
N ILE A 45 0.21 12.84 19.79
CA ILE A 45 0.66 12.38 18.47
C ILE A 45 0.31 10.91 18.33
N ILE A 46 -0.42 10.57 17.26
CA ILE A 46 -0.83 9.18 16.95
C ILE A 46 -0.08 8.60 15.75
N HIS A 47 0.37 9.45 14.82
CA HIS A 47 1.10 9.04 13.62
C HIS A 47 1.83 10.23 12.98
N MET A 48 2.87 9.95 12.20
CA MET A 48 3.51 10.91 11.30
C MET A 48 3.63 10.30 9.91
N THR A 49 3.40 11.09 8.86
CA THR A 49 3.58 10.62 7.48
C THR A 49 4.00 11.75 6.54
N ALA A 50 4.82 11.44 5.54
CA ALA A 50 5.17 12.33 4.45
C ALA A 50 4.09 12.38 3.36
N THR A 51 3.10 11.49 3.38
CA THR A 51 1.91 11.61 2.52
C THR A 51 1.15 12.90 2.86
N VAL A 52 0.63 13.61 1.84
CA VAL A 52 -0.32 14.70 2.08
C VAL A 52 -1.63 14.15 2.64
N VAL A 53 -1.96 14.58 3.86
CA VAL A 53 -3.16 14.12 4.59
C VAL A 53 -4.35 15.03 4.27
N HIS A 54 -5.50 14.42 4.06
CA HIS A 54 -6.75 15.09 3.73
C HIS A 54 -7.85 14.81 4.76
N VAL A 55 -8.81 15.73 4.89
CA VAL A 55 -10.03 15.48 5.66
C VAL A 55 -10.74 14.22 5.14
N GLY A 56 -11.09 13.33 6.06
CA GLY A 56 -11.70 12.03 5.79
C GLY A 56 -10.69 10.90 5.53
N ASP A 57 -9.38 11.16 5.53
CA ASP A 57 -8.38 10.10 5.64
C ASP A 57 -8.47 9.43 7.01
N GLU A 58 -8.06 8.18 7.09
CA GLU A 58 -8.16 7.39 8.31
C GLU A 58 -6.86 6.65 8.63
N TYR A 59 -6.64 6.37 9.90
CA TYR A 59 -5.50 5.62 10.37
C TYR A 59 -5.94 4.56 11.38
N ILE A 60 -5.60 3.31 11.10
CA ILE A 60 -5.75 2.19 12.03
C ILE A 60 -4.37 1.90 12.60
N SER A 61 -4.13 2.29 13.85
CA SER A 61 -2.84 2.15 14.51
C SER A 61 -2.44 0.70 14.77
N SER A 62 -1.19 0.52 15.19
CA SER A 62 -0.62 -0.77 15.60
C SER A 62 -1.49 -1.51 16.63
N ASP A 63 -2.11 -0.80 17.58
CA ASP A 63 -3.02 -1.36 18.59
C ASP A 63 -4.48 -1.48 18.13
N ASN A 64 -4.75 -1.31 16.84
CA ASN A 64 -6.05 -1.34 16.18
C ASN A 64 -6.98 -0.17 16.54
N SER A 65 -6.49 0.89 17.18
CA SER A 65 -7.29 2.12 17.35
C SER A 65 -7.50 2.78 15.98
N ARG A 66 -8.75 3.06 15.61
CA ARG A 66 -9.09 3.71 14.34
C ARG A 66 -9.36 5.18 14.58
N TYR A 67 -8.74 6.02 13.77
CA TYR A 67 -8.85 7.46 13.82
C TYR A 67 -9.26 8.00 12.45
N LYS A 68 -10.01 9.10 12.45
CA LYS A 68 -10.41 9.80 11.22
C LYS A 68 -10.03 11.26 11.28
N VAL A 69 -9.36 11.73 10.24
CA VAL A 69 -8.98 13.13 10.07
C VAL A 69 -10.23 13.96 9.85
N VAL A 70 -10.45 14.95 10.72
CA VAL A 70 -11.59 15.89 10.64
C VAL A 70 -11.16 17.30 10.26
N GLU A 71 -9.90 17.64 10.50
CA GLU A 71 -9.37 18.97 10.24
C GLU A 71 -7.86 18.87 9.93
N VAL A 72 -7.38 19.67 8.99
CA VAL A 72 -5.95 19.79 8.66
C VAL A 72 -5.56 21.27 8.74
N ILE A 73 -4.61 21.60 9.60
CA ILE A 73 -4.09 22.96 9.81
C ILE A 73 -2.57 22.91 9.63
N GLY A 74 -2.08 23.43 8.50
CA GLY A 74 -0.67 23.32 8.13
C GLY A 74 -0.24 21.85 8.11
N ASP A 75 0.78 21.52 8.90
CA ASP A 75 1.34 20.17 9.00
C ASP A 75 0.76 19.34 10.16
N THR A 76 -0.40 19.76 10.70
CA THR A 76 -1.11 19.03 11.75
C THR A 76 -2.48 18.59 11.27
N ALA A 77 -2.77 17.29 11.39
CA ALA A 77 -4.07 16.70 11.09
C ALA A 77 -4.75 16.28 12.40
N LYS A 78 -5.84 16.95 12.76
CA LYS A 78 -6.63 16.57 13.94
C LYS A 78 -7.56 15.43 13.57
N CYS A 79 -7.55 14.42 14.43
CA CYS A 79 -8.29 13.20 14.26
C CYS A 79 -9.29 13.00 15.40
N ILE A 80 -10.39 12.32 15.08
CA ILE A 80 -11.31 11.78 16.09
C ILE A 80 -11.13 10.27 16.18
N TYR A 81 -11.23 9.72 17.38
CA TYR A 81 -11.21 8.29 17.63
C TYR A 81 -12.57 7.66 17.27
N LEU A 82 -12.52 6.58 16.48
CA LEU A 82 -13.70 5.86 15.99
C LEU A 82 -13.93 4.52 16.69
N GLY A 83 -13.03 4.12 17.60
CA GLY A 83 -13.08 2.82 18.26
C GLY A 83 -11.96 1.87 17.81
N LYS A 84 -12.01 0.63 18.28
CA LYS A 84 -11.10 -0.43 17.85
C LYS A 84 -11.59 -1.06 16.56
N GLU A 85 -10.74 -1.08 15.54
CA GLU A 85 -10.99 -1.83 14.31
C GLU A 85 -10.97 -3.33 14.61
N GLN A 86 -12.02 -4.03 14.17
CA GLN A 86 -12.06 -5.48 14.28
C GLN A 86 -11.15 -6.11 13.23
N MET A 87 -10.10 -6.78 13.70
CA MET A 87 -9.20 -7.56 12.86
C MET A 87 -9.76 -8.96 12.60
N PRO A 88 -9.54 -9.55 11.41
CA PRO A 88 -9.98 -10.90 11.11
C PRO A 88 -9.26 -11.92 12.01
N GLU A 89 -9.96 -12.97 12.40
CA GLU A 89 -9.36 -14.08 13.12
C GLU A 89 -8.44 -14.89 12.21
N VAL A 90 -7.25 -15.20 12.70
CA VAL A 90 -6.24 -15.96 11.97
C VAL A 90 -5.89 -17.23 12.74
N SER A 91 -5.87 -18.35 12.03
CA SER A 91 -5.47 -19.66 12.54
C SER A 91 -4.24 -20.18 11.81
N PHE A 92 -3.47 -21.04 12.46
CA PHE A 92 -2.30 -21.68 11.87
C PHE A 92 -2.59 -23.16 11.60
N ASN A 93 -2.31 -23.61 10.38
CA ASN A 93 -2.39 -25.01 10.02
C ASN A 93 -1.00 -25.63 10.13
N GLU A 94 -0.82 -26.53 11.10
CA GLU A 94 0.45 -27.21 11.34
C GLU A 94 0.87 -28.15 10.20
N ALA A 95 -0.10 -28.79 9.53
CA ALA A 95 0.19 -29.74 8.46
C ALA A 95 0.74 -29.05 7.20
N THR A 96 0.20 -27.87 6.87
CA THR A 96 0.64 -27.07 5.72
C THR A 96 1.63 -25.96 6.09
N GLN A 97 1.95 -25.81 7.38
CA GLN A 97 2.81 -24.74 7.93
C GLN A 97 2.39 -23.35 7.45
N SER A 98 1.08 -23.10 7.37
CA SER A 98 0.53 -21.87 6.77
C SER A 98 -0.57 -21.25 7.63
N TRP A 99 -0.61 -19.91 7.62
CA TRP A 99 -1.71 -19.16 8.21
C TRP A 99 -2.92 -19.17 7.28
N PHE A 100 -4.10 -19.28 7.86
CA PHE A 100 -5.36 -19.25 7.12
C PHE A 100 -6.42 -18.47 7.91
N PHE A 101 -7.43 -18.01 7.19
CA PHE A 101 -8.60 -17.34 7.75
C PHE A 101 -9.76 -18.34 7.71
N PRO A 102 -10.39 -18.71 8.84
CA PRO A 102 -11.44 -19.73 8.88
C PRO A 102 -12.63 -19.46 7.94
N ASP A 103 -12.93 -18.18 7.70
CA ASP A 103 -14.04 -17.76 6.84
C ASP A 103 -13.66 -17.74 5.34
N ASP A 104 -12.39 -17.94 5.00
CA ASP A 104 -11.95 -17.98 3.61
C ASP A 104 -12.18 -19.36 2.99
N VAL A 105 -12.74 -19.38 1.78
CA VAL A 105 -12.81 -20.60 0.98
C VAL A 105 -11.40 -20.93 0.49
N VAL A 106 -10.79 -21.98 1.04
CA VAL A 106 -9.49 -22.49 0.59
C VAL A 106 -9.66 -23.14 -0.79
N PRO A 107 -9.07 -22.59 -1.87
CA PRO A 107 -9.14 -23.25 -3.17
C PRO A 107 -8.38 -24.57 -3.12
N VAL A 108 -8.96 -25.63 -3.71
CA VAL A 108 -8.26 -26.91 -3.92
C VAL A 108 -7.05 -26.63 -4.82
N GLY A 109 -5.85 -26.75 -4.25
CA GLY A 109 -4.61 -26.32 -4.90
C GLY A 109 -4.33 -27.02 -6.23
N GLY A 110 -4.12 -26.24 -7.27
CA GLY A 110 -3.44 -26.69 -8.49
C GLY A 110 -1.95 -26.89 -8.23
N LYS A 111 -1.30 -27.76 -9.03
CA LYS A 111 0.13 -28.13 -8.88
C LYS A 111 1.14 -26.99 -9.14
N THR A 112 0.68 -25.76 -9.42
CA THR A 112 1.51 -24.62 -9.82
C THR A 112 1.81 -23.71 -8.65
N LYS A 113 3.09 -23.35 -8.47
CA LYS A 113 3.50 -22.36 -7.46
C LYS A 113 2.82 -21.02 -7.74
N PRO A 114 2.17 -20.38 -6.75
CA PRO A 114 1.55 -19.07 -6.94
C PRO A 114 2.62 -18.01 -7.26
N THR A 115 2.32 -17.12 -8.20
CA THR A 115 3.19 -16.01 -8.59
C THR A 115 2.84 -14.75 -7.79
N VAL A 116 3.83 -14.03 -7.28
CA VAL A 116 3.68 -12.70 -6.65
C VAL A 116 4.43 -11.68 -7.50
N ALA A 117 3.84 -10.50 -7.69
CA ALA A 117 4.49 -9.39 -8.38
C ALA A 117 5.01 -8.35 -7.39
N VAL A 118 6.19 -7.79 -7.66
CA VAL A 118 6.81 -6.73 -6.85
C VAL A 118 7.34 -5.64 -7.78
N TYR A 119 7.15 -4.38 -7.40
CA TYR A 119 7.72 -3.20 -8.06
C TYR A 119 7.89 -2.06 -7.04
N VAL A 120 8.46 -0.95 -7.50
CA VAL A 120 8.68 0.28 -6.70
C VAL A 120 8.21 1.46 -7.53
N THR A 121 7.29 2.29 -7.02
CA THR A 121 6.89 3.53 -7.71
C THR A 121 7.92 4.66 -7.56
N HIS A 122 8.53 4.83 -6.38
CA HIS A 122 9.51 5.89 -6.13
C HIS A 122 10.93 5.36 -6.14
N SER A 123 11.50 5.28 -7.35
CA SER A 123 12.82 4.70 -7.65
C SER A 123 14.02 5.40 -7.01
N ASP A 124 13.84 6.59 -6.43
CA ASP A 124 14.88 7.36 -5.76
C ASP A 124 14.88 7.25 -4.24
N GLU A 125 13.87 6.64 -3.64
CA GLU A 125 13.78 6.51 -2.19
C GLU A 125 15.03 5.83 -1.61
N SER A 126 15.75 6.56 -0.77
CA SER A 126 17.02 6.14 -0.16
C SER A 126 17.06 6.42 1.34
N TYR A 127 17.99 5.78 2.05
CA TYR A 127 18.02 5.78 3.51
C TYR A 127 19.30 6.42 4.06
N VAL A 128 19.19 7.32 5.03
CA VAL A 128 20.35 7.74 5.84
C VAL A 128 20.46 6.82 7.07
N PRO A 129 21.65 6.29 7.41
CA PRO A 129 22.95 6.58 6.82
C PRO A 129 23.41 5.65 5.69
N SER A 130 22.72 4.53 5.41
CA SER A 130 23.23 3.47 4.51
C SER A 130 23.46 3.94 3.07
N ASP A 131 22.60 4.81 2.55
CA ASP A 131 22.75 5.44 1.25
C ASP A 131 23.52 6.77 1.28
N GLY A 132 23.65 7.39 2.45
CA GLY A 132 24.26 8.71 2.62
C GLY A 132 23.38 9.89 2.17
N THR A 133 22.18 9.65 1.63
CA THR A 133 21.20 10.66 1.23
C THR A 133 19.79 10.07 1.31
N GLU A 134 18.77 10.92 1.42
CA GLU A 134 17.35 10.54 1.42
C GLU A 134 16.84 10.21 0.00
N SER A 135 17.50 10.73 -1.05
CA SER A 135 17.09 10.51 -2.44
C SER A 135 18.30 10.31 -3.35
N LYS A 136 18.27 9.23 -4.16
CA LYS A 136 19.23 8.91 -5.23
C LYS A 136 18.49 8.62 -6.52
N GLU A 137 18.44 9.58 -7.44
CA GLU A 137 17.69 9.45 -8.69
C GLU A 137 18.00 8.13 -9.43
N GLY A 138 16.97 7.29 -9.57
CA GLY A 138 17.02 6.02 -10.30
C GLY A 138 17.79 4.88 -9.63
N ASN A 139 18.36 5.10 -8.46
CA ASN A 139 19.20 4.13 -7.76
C ASN A 139 19.03 4.28 -6.24
N GLY A 140 17.78 4.42 -5.80
CA GLY A 140 17.41 4.45 -4.40
C GLY A 140 17.67 3.12 -3.71
N GLY A 141 18.04 3.15 -2.43
CA GLY A 141 18.21 1.94 -1.61
C GLY A 141 16.90 1.18 -1.38
N ILE A 142 15.76 1.75 -1.75
CA ILE A 142 14.47 1.05 -1.77
C ILE A 142 14.50 -0.22 -2.62
N TYR A 143 15.33 -0.27 -3.66
CA TYR A 143 15.50 -1.47 -4.48
C TYR A 143 16.16 -2.62 -3.69
N ASP A 144 17.04 -2.33 -2.73
CA ASP A 144 17.65 -3.34 -1.86
C ASP A 144 16.60 -3.93 -0.90
N VAL A 145 15.69 -3.10 -0.39
CA VAL A 145 14.55 -3.53 0.44
C VAL A 145 13.59 -4.42 -0.36
N ALA A 146 13.26 -4.01 -1.59
CA ALA A 146 12.43 -4.79 -2.49
C ALA A 146 13.08 -6.14 -2.86
N GLU A 147 14.40 -6.17 -3.09
CA GLU A 147 15.13 -7.42 -3.35
C GLU A 147 15.11 -8.35 -2.13
N ALA A 148 15.34 -7.83 -0.93
CA ALA A 148 15.24 -8.62 0.30
C ALA A 148 13.83 -9.22 0.50
N PHE A 149 12.78 -8.45 0.16
CA PHE A 149 11.40 -8.93 0.18
C PHE A 149 11.15 -10.03 -0.86
N VAL A 150 11.64 -9.85 -2.10
CA VAL A 150 11.57 -10.82 -3.19
C VAL A 150 12.25 -12.15 -2.81
N GLU A 151 13.46 -12.09 -2.28
CA GLU A 151 14.20 -13.29 -1.85
C GLU A 151 13.47 -14.00 -0.70
N ARG A 152 12.86 -13.24 0.21
CA ARG A 152 12.06 -13.84 1.28
C ARG A 152 10.83 -14.56 0.73
N LEU A 153 10.10 -13.98 -0.23
CA LEU A 153 8.97 -14.63 -0.90
C LEU A 153 9.40 -15.90 -1.64
N LYS A 154 10.51 -15.86 -2.40
CA LYS A 154 11.06 -17.04 -3.07
C LYS A 154 11.42 -18.15 -2.08
N SER A 155 12.01 -17.80 -0.93
CA SER A 155 12.34 -18.76 0.14
C SER A 155 11.10 -19.46 0.74
N HIS A 156 9.92 -18.84 0.63
CA HIS A 156 8.63 -19.41 1.02
C HIS A 156 7.90 -20.14 -0.12
N GLY A 157 8.56 -20.35 -1.26
CA GLY A 157 8.06 -21.20 -2.35
C GLY A 157 7.19 -20.49 -3.39
N PHE A 158 7.07 -19.17 -3.34
CA PHE A 158 6.40 -18.39 -4.38
C PHE A 158 7.27 -18.28 -5.63
N ASN A 159 6.63 -18.23 -6.80
CA ASN A 159 7.27 -17.61 -7.96
C ASN A 159 7.18 -16.09 -7.79
N VAL A 160 8.22 -15.34 -8.13
CA VAL A 160 8.22 -13.87 -7.96
C VAL A 160 8.67 -13.20 -9.24
N ILE A 161 7.81 -12.33 -9.76
CA ILE A 161 8.16 -11.41 -10.86
C ILE A 161 8.44 -10.05 -10.24
N TYR A 162 9.66 -9.56 -10.42
CA TYR A 162 10.13 -8.32 -9.84
C TYR A 162 10.54 -7.36 -10.95
N SER A 163 9.97 -6.15 -10.96
CA SER A 163 10.36 -5.09 -11.88
C SER A 163 11.25 -4.06 -11.19
N THR A 164 12.43 -3.84 -11.75
CA THR A 164 13.37 -2.77 -11.42
C THR A 164 13.25 -1.58 -12.38
N ASN A 165 12.12 -1.45 -13.09
CA ASN A 165 11.90 -0.31 -13.97
C ASN A 165 12.02 0.99 -13.17
N ASN A 166 12.70 1.96 -13.77
CA ASN A 166 12.87 3.28 -13.20
C ASN A 166 11.61 4.14 -13.47
N HIS A 167 11.07 4.74 -12.43
CA HIS A 167 9.90 5.61 -12.48
C HIS A 167 10.18 7.05 -12.05
N ASN A 168 11.45 7.48 -12.01
CA ASN A 168 11.83 8.88 -11.87
C ASN A 168 11.27 9.77 -13.00
N PRO A 169 11.16 11.09 -12.78
CA PRO A 169 11.46 11.82 -11.55
C PRO A 169 10.52 11.49 -10.38
N HIS A 170 10.87 11.86 -9.15
CA HIS A 170 9.95 11.77 -8.02
C HIS A 170 8.93 12.92 -8.12
N ASP A 171 7.95 12.77 -9.01
CA ASP A 171 6.92 13.76 -9.29
C ASP A 171 5.52 13.17 -9.27
N ILE A 172 4.53 14.04 -9.45
CA ILE A 172 3.12 13.69 -9.56
C ILE A 172 2.80 12.63 -10.64
N ASN A 173 3.73 12.41 -11.58
CA ASN A 173 3.61 11.42 -12.67
C ASN A 173 4.32 10.09 -12.37
N ALA A 174 4.98 9.92 -11.23
CA ALA A 174 5.63 8.65 -10.85
C ALA A 174 4.62 7.50 -10.88
N TYR A 175 3.43 7.71 -10.32
CA TYR A 175 2.33 6.75 -10.38
C TYR A 175 1.84 6.47 -11.80
N ASN A 176 1.84 7.47 -12.70
CA ASN A 176 1.47 7.24 -14.10
C ASN A 176 2.49 6.35 -14.83
N ARG A 177 3.78 6.45 -14.47
CA ARG A 177 4.85 5.58 -15.01
C ARG A 177 4.77 4.18 -14.40
N SER A 178 4.70 4.08 -13.07
CA SER A 178 4.65 2.81 -12.36
C SER A 178 3.39 2.01 -12.67
N ARG A 179 2.26 2.68 -12.94
CA ARG A 179 1.02 2.04 -13.40
C ARG A 179 1.22 1.18 -14.65
N LYS A 180 2.04 1.63 -15.61
CA LYS A 180 2.36 0.86 -16.82
C LYS A 180 3.14 -0.41 -16.46
N THR A 181 4.07 -0.31 -15.51
CA THR A 181 4.82 -1.45 -14.97
C THR A 181 3.90 -2.43 -14.26
N ALA A 182 3.07 -1.97 -13.31
CA ALA A 182 2.08 -2.79 -12.60
C ALA A 182 1.11 -3.49 -13.57
N ALA A 183 0.55 -2.76 -14.55
CA ALA A 183 -0.34 -3.34 -15.56
C ALA A 183 0.35 -4.40 -16.42
N ASN A 184 1.65 -4.25 -16.70
CA ASN A 184 2.42 -5.28 -17.40
C ASN A 184 2.65 -6.52 -16.53
N LEU A 185 3.03 -6.35 -15.26
CA LEU A 185 3.23 -7.47 -14.31
C LEU A 185 1.95 -8.29 -14.11
N LEU A 186 0.78 -7.63 -14.14
CA LEU A 186 -0.51 -8.32 -13.99
C LEU A 186 -0.83 -9.30 -15.13
N LYS A 187 -0.17 -9.20 -16.30
CA LYS A 187 -0.35 -10.14 -17.41
C LYS A 187 0.07 -11.56 -17.06
N ASP A 188 0.97 -11.73 -16.10
CA ASP A 188 1.42 -13.02 -15.59
C ASP A 188 0.48 -13.62 -14.53
N ASN A 189 -0.69 -13.01 -14.32
CA ASN A 189 -1.72 -13.42 -13.35
C ASN A 189 -1.19 -13.67 -11.93
N PRO A 190 -0.46 -12.72 -11.32
CA PRO A 190 0.02 -12.88 -9.96
C PRO A 190 -1.15 -12.93 -8.95
N VAL A 191 -0.99 -13.70 -7.87
CA VAL A 191 -1.98 -13.80 -6.80
C VAL A 191 -2.01 -12.57 -5.90
N ALA A 192 -0.93 -11.77 -5.91
CA ALA A 192 -0.79 -10.50 -5.21
C ALA A 192 0.26 -9.62 -5.91
N ILE A 193 0.13 -8.30 -5.79
CA ILE A 193 1.10 -7.33 -6.29
C ILE A 193 1.46 -6.34 -5.18
N PHE A 194 2.76 -6.07 -5.02
CA PHE A 194 3.27 -5.19 -3.97
C PHE A 194 4.07 -4.03 -4.57
N ASP A 195 3.76 -2.83 -4.09
CA ASP A 195 4.53 -1.61 -4.31
C ASP A 195 5.33 -1.31 -3.04
N ILE A 196 6.66 -1.34 -3.14
CA ILE A 196 7.55 -1.21 -1.98
C ILE A 196 8.06 0.22 -1.91
N HIS A 197 7.85 0.85 -0.76
CA HIS A 197 8.18 2.24 -0.46
C HIS A 197 8.85 2.38 0.90
N ARG A 198 9.27 3.60 1.22
CA ARG A 198 9.51 4.09 2.58
C ARG A 198 8.75 5.39 2.83
N ASP A 199 8.30 5.59 4.07
CA ASP A 199 7.81 6.89 4.49
C ASP A 199 8.99 7.85 4.74
N ALA A 200 8.82 9.15 4.49
CA ALA A 200 9.87 10.17 4.68
C ALA A 200 9.67 10.95 6.00
N VAL A 201 9.71 10.22 7.12
CA VAL A 201 9.49 10.76 8.48
C VAL A 201 10.65 10.44 9.41
N PRO A 202 10.71 11.06 10.61
CA PRO A 202 11.74 10.73 11.59
C PRO A 202 11.77 9.23 11.94
N PRO A 203 12.97 8.64 12.17
CA PRO A 203 13.12 7.21 12.42
C PRO A 203 12.25 6.69 13.56
N GLU A 204 12.02 7.49 14.60
CA GLU A 204 11.27 7.11 15.81
C GLU A 204 9.83 6.68 15.51
N GLN A 205 9.26 7.12 14.38
CA GLN A 205 7.92 6.70 13.94
C GLN A 205 7.90 5.22 13.53
N TYR A 206 9.01 4.69 13.01
CA TYR A 206 9.11 3.33 12.47
C TYR A 206 10.07 2.43 13.26
N GLU A 207 11.00 2.98 14.03
CA GLU A 207 11.93 2.20 14.85
C GLU A 207 11.18 1.39 15.93
N SER A 208 11.55 0.12 16.07
CA SER A 208 11.01 -0.73 17.11
C SER A 208 11.95 -1.85 17.53
N ASN A 209 11.62 -2.51 18.64
CA ASN A 209 12.29 -3.70 19.10
C ASN A 209 11.27 -4.85 19.22
N VAL A 210 11.44 -5.88 18.41
CA VAL A 210 10.58 -7.07 18.42
C VAL A 210 11.42 -8.28 18.85
N LYS A 211 11.17 -8.76 20.07
CA LYS A 211 11.86 -9.92 20.67
C LYS A 211 13.39 -9.73 20.72
N GLY A 212 13.84 -8.55 21.14
CA GLY A 212 15.27 -8.22 21.29
C GLY A 212 15.98 -7.87 19.98
N LYS A 213 15.25 -7.75 18.87
CA LYS A 213 15.80 -7.35 17.57
C LYS A 213 15.26 -5.98 17.19
N GLU A 214 16.17 -5.07 16.85
CA GLU A 214 15.82 -3.81 16.21
C GLU A 214 15.22 -4.09 14.84
N VAL A 215 14.09 -3.45 14.56
CA VAL A 215 13.33 -3.61 13.31
C VAL A 215 12.73 -2.27 12.91
N THR A 216 12.48 -2.11 11.62
CA THR A 216 11.59 -1.09 11.08
C THR A 216 10.16 -1.65 11.07
N ARG A 217 9.22 -0.91 11.63
CA ARG A 217 7.78 -1.24 11.55
C ARG A 217 7.29 -1.14 10.12
N ILE A 218 6.17 -1.78 9.85
CA ILE A 218 5.57 -1.83 8.52
C ILE A 218 4.22 -1.13 8.53
N LYS A 219 4.04 -0.10 7.70
CA LYS A 219 2.77 0.54 7.43
C LYS A 219 2.20 0.01 6.12
N LEU A 220 0.92 -0.33 6.14
CA LEU A 220 0.16 -0.67 4.94
C LEU A 220 -0.62 0.55 4.49
N VAL A 221 -0.58 0.90 3.22
CA VAL A 221 -1.31 2.05 2.68
C VAL A 221 -2.43 1.56 1.77
N VAL A 222 -3.63 2.12 1.97
CA VAL A 222 -4.82 1.82 1.18
C VAL A 222 -5.39 3.10 0.59
N GLY A 223 -5.60 3.12 -0.72
CA GLY A 223 -6.23 4.24 -1.40
C GLY A 223 -7.72 4.32 -1.10
N ARG A 224 -8.19 5.33 -0.38
CA ARG A 224 -9.63 5.44 -0.10
C ARG A 224 -10.48 5.80 -1.32
N THR A 225 -9.86 6.30 -2.39
CA THR A 225 -10.56 6.70 -3.62
C THR A 225 -10.53 5.63 -4.70
N ASN A 226 -9.84 4.51 -4.48
CA ASN A 226 -9.80 3.40 -5.42
C ASN A 226 -11.12 2.58 -5.36
N PRO A 227 -11.66 2.09 -6.48
CA PRO A 227 -12.92 1.33 -6.52
C PRO A 227 -12.88 0.02 -5.73
N ASN A 228 -11.68 -0.55 -5.52
CA ASN A 228 -11.45 -1.76 -4.74
C ASN A 228 -11.15 -1.46 -3.26
N SER A 229 -11.24 -0.21 -2.80
CA SER A 229 -10.69 0.23 -1.50
C SER A 229 -11.13 -0.63 -0.31
N LYS A 230 -12.42 -1.03 -0.29
CA LYS A 230 -12.93 -1.95 0.72
C LYS A 230 -12.22 -3.30 0.70
N THR A 231 -12.02 -3.88 -0.48
CA THR A 231 -11.35 -5.17 -0.65
C THR A 231 -9.85 -5.07 -0.35
N ASN A 232 -9.17 -4.00 -0.78
CA ASN A 232 -7.77 -3.76 -0.43
C ASN A 232 -7.60 -3.54 1.09
N LEU A 233 -8.55 -2.86 1.75
CA LEU A 233 -8.55 -2.70 3.21
C LEU A 233 -8.69 -4.05 3.92
N GLU A 234 -9.61 -4.92 3.50
CA GLU A 234 -9.73 -6.26 4.08
C GLU A 234 -8.45 -7.09 3.83
N TYR A 235 -7.82 -6.94 2.67
CA TYR A 235 -6.52 -7.55 2.41
C TYR A 235 -5.41 -7.00 3.33
N ALA A 236 -5.35 -5.69 3.54
CA ALA A 236 -4.42 -5.07 4.49
C ALA A 236 -4.64 -5.58 5.92
N LYS A 237 -5.90 -5.67 6.36
CA LYS A 237 -6.27 -6.20 7.69
C LYS A 237 -5.83 -7.66 7.86
N LYS A 238 -5.95 -8.49 6.82
CA LYS A 238 -5.44 -9.86 6.83
C LYS A 238 -3.91 -9.91 7.00
N ILE A 239 -3.17 -9.09 6.24
CA ILE A 239 -1.71 -8.99 6.38
C ILE A 239 -1.36 -8.55 7.80
N LYS A 240 -1.98 -7.47 8.30
CA LYS A 240 -1.77 -6.96 9.66
C LYS A 240 -2.07 -8.00 10.74
N ALA A 241 -3.19 -8.70 10.66
CA ALA A 241 -3.56 -9.73 11.64
C ALA A 241 -2.50 -10.84 11.73
N VAL A 242 -1.95 -11.27 10.60
CA VAL A 242 -0.84 -12.25 10.57
C VAL A 242 0.44 -11.66 11.14
N MET A 243 0.79 -10.41 10.78
CA MET A 243 1.96 -9.71 11.34
C MET A 243 1.88 -9.62 12.86
N ASP A 244 0.76 -9.14 13.39
CA ASP A 244 0.56 -8.97 14.83
C ASP A 244 0.61 -10.31 15.57
N LYS A 245 0.05 -11.38 14.98
CA LYS A 245 0.07 -12.72 15.57
C LYS A 245 1.48 -13.31 15.62
N GLN A 246 2.27 -13.15 14.57
CA GLN A 246 3.63 -13.71 14.49
C GLN A 246 4.67 -12.85 15.25
N LYS A 247 4.56 -11.53 15.11
CA LYS A 247 5.53 -10.52 15.50
C LYS A 247 4.81 -9.29 16.08
N PRO A 248 4.22 -9.39 17.29
CA PRO A 248 3.62 -8.24 17.96
C PRO A 248 4.60 -7.05 18.00
N GLY A 249 4.13 -5.88 17.59
CA GLY A 249 4.94 -4.65 17.52
C GLY A 249 5.61 -4.37 16.17
N LEU A 250 5.52 -5.28 15.19
CA LEU A 250 6.06 -5.09 13.84
C LEU A 250 5.16 -4.18 12.97
N SER A 251 3.84 -4.20 13.16
CA SER A 251 2.95 -3.32 12.39
C SER A 251 3.05 -1.88 12.90
N ASN A 252 3.23 -0.92 11.98
CA ASN A 252 2.98 0.51 12.24
C ASN A 252 1.47 0.78 12.22
N GLY A 253 0.76 0.23 11.22
CA GLY A 253 -0.69 0.35 11.12
C GLY A 253 -1.16 0.24 9.68
N ILE A 254 -2.40 0.67 9.43
CA ILE A 254 -2.98 0.83 8.10
C ILE A 254 -3.37 2.29 7.93
N PHE A 255 -2.83 2.96 6.91
CA PHE A 255 -3.22 4.31 6.54
C PHE A 255 -4.16 4.29 5.33
N LEU A 256 -5.32 4.91 5.45
CA LEU A 256 -6.33 5.03 4.41
C LEU A 256 -6.30 6.46 3.86
N GLY A 257 -5.38 6.70 2.93
CA GLY A 257 -5.12 8.02 2.36
C GLY A 257 -5.98 8.34 1.14
N LYS A 258 -6.21 9.62 0.87
CA LYS A 258 -6.76 10.07 -0.42
C LYS A 258 -5.79 9.74 -1.54
N GLY A 259 -6.17 8.76 -2.36
CA GLY A 259 -5.37 8.30 -3.49
C GLY A 259 -5.89 6.97 -4.03
N ASP A 260 -5.28 6.53 -5.11
CA ASP A 260 -5.56 5.23 -5.72
C ASP A 260 -4.43 4.22 -5.49
N TYR A 261 -3.17 4.66 -5.64
CA TYR A 261 -1.95 3.85 -5.44
C TYR A 261 -1.86 2.62 -6.35
N ASN A 262 -2.44 2.68 -7.56
CA ASN A 262 -2.58 1.56 -8.50
C ASN A 262 -3.37 0.37 -7.94
N GLN A 263 -4.10 0.56 -6.84
CA GLN A 263 -4.82 -0.51 -6.16
C GLN A 263 -6.15 -0.85 -6.86
N ASP A 264 -6.62 0.03 -7.74
CA ASP A 264 -7.73 -0.29 -8.65
C ASP A 264 -7.39 -1.45 -9.61
N LEU A 265 -6.11 -1.67 -9.91
CA LEU A 265 -5.67 -2.71 -10.84
C LEU A 265 -5.84 -4.13 -10.28
N SER A 266 -5.87 -4.30 -8.95
CA SER A 266 -6.02 -5.61 -8.33
C SER A 266 -6.58 -5.51 -6.89
N PRO A 267 -7.55 -6.38 -6.52
CA PRO A 267 -8.07 -6.44 -5.15
C PRO A 267 -7.03 -6.94 -4.13
N ARG A 268 -5.87 -7.45 -4.60
CA ARG A 268 -4.72 -7.87 -3.79
C ARG A 268 -3.46 -7.08 -4.15
N ALA A 269 -3.63 -5.83 -4.59
CA ALA A 269 -2.57 -4.83 -4.62
C ALA A 269 -2.38 -4.23 -3.22
N MET A 270 -1.13 -4.04 -2.80
CA MET A 270 -0.79 -3.43 -1.51
C MET A 270 0.46 -2.57 -1.63
N LEU A 271 0.40 -1.35 -1.09
CA LEU A 271 1.56 -0.49 -0.90
C LEU A 271 2.08 -0.69 0.53
N ILE A 272 3.38 -0.90 0.64
CA ILE A 272 4.07 -1.15 1.91
C ILE A 272 5.12 -0.05 2.12
N GLU A 273 5.08 0.58 3.29
CA GLU A 273 6.09 1.52 3.81
C GLU A 273 6.74 1.01 5.10
#